data_AF-A0AA37PE46-F1
#
_entry.id   AF-A0AA37PE46-F1
#
_cell.length_a   1.000
_cell.length_b   1.000
_cell.length_c   1.000
_cell.angle_alpha   90.00
_cell.angle_beta   90.00
_cell.angle_gamma   90.00
#
_symmetry.space_group_name_H-M   'P 1'
#
loop_
_entity.id
_entity.type
_entity.pdbx_description
1 polymer ?
#
loop_
_entity_poly.entity_id
_entity_poly.type
_entity_poly.pdbx_seq_one_letter_code
_entity_poly.pdbx_strand_id
1 'polypeptide(L)' 'MAKSVPACDFTVGWICALPIELAAVAKMIDKEFADLPSHPTDSNLYHFGRIGVHNVVAACLPAG' A
#
# COMPACT_ATOMS: atom_id res chain seq x y z
N MET A 1 -2.61 -6.47 16.29
CA MET A 1 -3.13 -6.64 14.90
C MET A 1 -3.19 -5.27 14.25
N ALA A 2 -2.79 -5.17 12.99
CA ALA A 2 -2.90 -3.91 12.24
C ALA A 2 -4.37 -3.49 12.09
N LYS A 3 -4.63 -2.19 12.09
CA LYS A 3 -5.99 -1.66 11.97
C LYS A 3 -6.50 -1.86 10.54
N SER A 4 -7.69 -2.42 10.37
CA SER A 4 -8.39 -2.43 9.08
C SER A 4 -9.04 -1.06 8.83
N VAL A 5 -8.88 -0.54 7.62
CA VAL A 5 -9.40 0.76 7.17
C VAL A 5 -10.11 0.53 5.83
N PRO A 6 -11.33 1.06 5.62
CA PRO A 6 -12.05 0.88 4.36
C PRO A 6 -11.25 1.38 3.14
N ALA A 7 -11.40 0.71 1.99
CA ALA A 7 -10.73 1.11 0.75
C ALA A 7 -11.02 2.57 0.36
N CYS A 8 -12.23 3.06 0.60
CA CYS A 8 -12.64 4.44 0.28
C CYS A 8 -11.94 5.52 1.13
N ASP A 9 -11.29 5.14 2.24
CA ASP A 9 -10.56 6.07 3.10
C ASP A 9 -9.11 6.28 2.62
N PHE A 10 -8.63 5.47 1.67
CA PHE A 10 -7.34 5.67 1.00
C PHE A 10 -7.52 6.64 -0.16
N THR A 11 -6.91 7.82 -0.03
CA THR A 11 -7.10 8.93 -0.97
C THR A 11 -5.88 9.17 -1.87
N VAL A 12 -4.76 8.50 -1.57
CA VAL A 12 -3.51 8.59 -2.33
C VAL A 12 -3.07 7.19 -2.72
N GLY A 13 -2.86 6.99 -4.02
CA GLY A 13 -2.23 5.79 -4.57
C GLY A 13 -0.79 6.08 -4.99
N TRP A 14 0.18 5.29 -4.51
CA TRP A 14 1.58 5.36 -4.89
C TRP A 14 1.95 4.11 -5.70
N ILE A 15 2.16 4.26 -7.01
CA ILE A 15 2.57 3.15 -7.87
C ILE A 15 4.10 3.11 -7.95
N CYS A 16 4.67 1.98 -7.59
CA CYS A 16 6.07 1.65 -7.71
C CYS A 16 6.27 0.74 -8.92
N ALA A 17 7.30 0.99 -9.70
CA ALA A 17 7.72 0.06 -10.74
C ALA A 17 8.45 -1.11 -10.08
N LEU A 18 9.44 -0.81 -9.24
CA LEU A 18 10.34 -1.82 -8.69
C LEU A 18 10.04 -2.16 -7.22
N PRO A 19 10.26 -3.41 -6.78
CA PRO A 19 10.08 -3.81 -5.38
C PRO A 19 10.91 -2.99 -4.38
N ILE A 20 12.07 -2.48 -4.80
CA ILE A 20 12.92 -1.63 -3.94
C ILE A 20 12.27 -0.26 -3.65
N GLU A 21 11.48 0.26 -4.58
CA GLU A 21 10.72 1.48 -4.39
C GLU A 21 9.58 1.24 -3.40
N LEU A 22 8.86 0.12 -3.53
CA LEU A 22 7.83 -0.28 -2.55
C LEU A 22 8.43 -0.47 -1.15
N ALA A 23 9.62 -1.07 -1.05
CA ALA A 23 10.34 -1.21 0.21
C ALA A 23 10.71 0.16 0.81
N ALA A 24 11.11 1.13 -0.02
CA ALA A 24 11.37 2.49 0.43
C ALA A 24 10.09 3.17 0.94
N VAL A 25 8.96 3.02 0.22
CA VAL A 25 7.66 3.54 0.66
C VAL A 25 7.25 2.93 2.00
N ALA A 26 7.38 1.61 2.17
CA ALA A 26 7.08 0.93 3.43
C ALA A 26 7.89 1.50 4.60
N LYS A 27 9.14 1.93 4.37
CA LYS A 27 9.96 2.61 5.39
C LYS A 27 9.55 4.05 5.68
N MET A 28 8.83 4.70 4.78
CA MET A 28 8.30 6.05 4.96
C MET A 28 6.93 6.09 5.66
N ILE A 29 6.25 4.94 5.80
CA ILE A 29 4.93 4.87 6.43
C ILE A 29 5.04 5.09 7.94
N ASP A 30 4.29 6.05 8.47
CA ASP A 30 4.20 6.33 9.91
C ASP A 30 3.36 5.28 10.64
N LYS A 31 2.34 4.76 9.96
CA LYS A 31 1.39 3.78 10.50
C LYS A 31 0.93 2.80 9.43
N GLU A 32 1.16 1.51 9.69
CA GLU A 32 0.69 0.41 8.86
C GLU A 32 -0.78 0.05 9.15
N PHE A 33 -1.49 -0.35 8.10
CA PHE A 33 -2.85 -0.89 8.16
C PHE A 33 -2.87 -2.34 7.68
N ALA A 34 -3.95 -3.05 8.02
CA ALA A 34 -4.14 -4.41 7.55
C ALA A 34 -4.39 -4.43 6.03
N ASP A 35 -3.93 -5.48 5.38
CA ASP A 35 -4.19 -5.69 3.96
C ASP A 35 -5.68 -5.78 3.66
N LEU A 36 -6.05 -5.27 2.49
CA LEU A 36 -7.40 -5.38 1.97
C LEU A 36 -7.50 -6.54 0.98
N PRO A 37 -8.69 -7.16 0.85
CA PRO A 37 -8.93 -8.16 -0.17
C PRO A 37 -8.67 -7.58 -1.57
N SER A 38 -7.79 -8.21 -2.34
CA SER A 38 -7.58 -7.92 -3.75
C SER A 38 -8.37 -8.88 -4.64
N HIS A 39 -8.49 -8.57 -5.93
CA HIS A 39 -9.11 -9.48 -6.88
C HIS A 39 -8.25 -10.75 -7.05
N PRO A 40 -8.83 -11.95 -7.23
CA PRO A 40 -8.04 -13.19 -7.32
C PRO A 40 -7.00 -13.24 -8.46
N THR A 41 -7.19 -12.42 -9.49
CA THR A 41 -6.26 -12.31 -10.64
C THR A 41 -5.27 -11.16 -10.48
N ASP A 42 -5.36 -10.39 -9.40
CA ASP A 42 -4.46 -9.29 -9.10
C ASP A 42 -3.22 -9.85 -8.40
N SER A 43 -2.10 -9.81 -9.10
CA SER A 43 -0.79 -10.24 -8.62
C SER A 43 0.08 -9.09 -8.15
N ASN A 44 -0.47 -7.87 -8.06
CA ASN A 44 0.24 -6.72 -7.52
C ASN A 44 0.48 -6.89 -6.02
N LEU A 45 1.63 -6.37 -5.58
CA LEU A 45 1.93 -6.22 -4.17
C LEU A 45 1.34 -4.90 -3.69
N TYR A 46 0.66 -4.92 -2.55
CA TYR A 46 0.11 -3.73 -1.94
C TYR A 46 0.70 -3.51 -0.54
N HIS A 47 0.84 -2.25 -0.16
CA HIS A 47 1.19 -1.86 1.19
C HIS A 47 0.30 -0.70 1.63
N PHE A 48 -0.44 -0.91 2.72
CA PHE A 48 -1.45 0.03 3.20
C PHE A 48 -0.95 0.75 4.44
N GLY A 49 -1.01 2.07 4.44
CA GLY A 49 -0.66 2.83 5.63
C GLY A 49 -0.99 4.29 5.56
N ARG A 50 -0.31 5.07 6.39
CA ARG A 50 -0.49 6.51 6.51
C ARG A 50 0.86 7.22 6.55
N ILE A 51 0.95 8.32 5.82
CA ILE A 51 2.06 9.27 5.86
C ILE A 51 1.48 10.64 6.23
N GLY A 52 1.90 11.18 7.37
CA GLY A 52 1.36 12.41 7.95
C GLY A 52 -0.14 12.31 8.22
N VAL A 53 -0.95 13.00 7.42
CA VAL A 53 -2.42 12.98 7.51
C VAL A 53 -3.10 12.17 6.40
N HIS A 54 -2.33 11.63 5.46
CA HIS A 54 -2.84 10.97 4.27
C HIS A 54 -2.79 9.45 4.42
N ASN A 55 -3.93 8.79 4.24
CA ASN A 55 -3.96 7.34 4.07
C ASN A 55 -3.50 7.03 2.63
N VAL A 56 -2.43 6.26 2.52
CA VAL A 56 -1.75 5.92 1.27
C VAL A 56 -1.84 4.42 1.06
N VAL A 57 -2.16 4.02 -0.16
CA VAL A 57 -1.94 2.66 -0.66
C VAL A 57 -0.77 2.70 -1.64
N ALA A 58 0.27 1.92 -1.37
CA ALA A 58 1.37 1.72 -2.30
C ALA A 58 1.17 0.40 -3.04
N ALA A 59 1.40 0.39 -4.35
CA ALA A 59 1.28 -0.79 -5.20
C ALA A 59 2.57 -1.03 -5.99
N CYS A 60 2.96 -2.28 -6.20
CA CYS A 60 4.07 -2.65 -7.07
C CYS A 60 3.66 -3.81 -7.98
N LEU A 61 3.95 -3.70 -9.26
CA LEU A 61 3.75 -4.81 -10.19
C LEU A 61 4.82 -5.89 -9.93
N PRO A 62 4.49 -7.18 -10.05
CA PRO A 62 5.42 -8.27 -9.76
C PRO A 62 6.60 -8.36 -10.74
N ALA A 63 6.51 -7.73 -11.92
CA ALA A 63 7.54 -7.82 -12.96
C ALA A 63 8.57 -6.69 -12.97
N GLY A 64 8.34 -5.58 -12.26
CA GLY A 64 9.16 -4.38 -12.44
C GLY A 64 8.77 -3.58 -13.67
#